data_AF-A0A2M9LDC1-F1
#
_entry.id   AF-A0A2M9LDC1-F1
#
_cell.length_a   1.000
_cell.length_b   1.000
_cell.length_c   1.000
_cell.angle_alpha   90.00
_cell.angle_beta   90.00
_cell.angle_gamma   90.00
#
_symmetry.space_group_name_H-M   'P 1'
#
loop_
_entity.id
_entity.type
_entity.pdbx_description
1 polymer ?
#
loop_
_entity_poly.entity_id
_entity_poly.type
_entity_poly.pdbx_seq_one_letter_code
_entity_poly.pdbx_strand_id
1 'polypeptide(L)'
;MLVAAMLMGTVSTQATAGGGGGHEGDGNCSHTCPHGPQGPPGPPGPPGPPGPPGPPGPTLPTLIVQETYTLTSGLNTGIAVCPPGTVITGGGMKTPLGGNNLTVQVYESYPSADNTWTLSFNNSASTTGSYVVYAICLPVTPAS
;
A
#
# COMPACT_ATOMS: atom_id res chain seq x y z
N MET A 1 10.46 -9.17 29.21
CA MET A 1 9.73 -10.45 29.23
C MET A 1 8.63 -10.33 28.19
N LEU A 2 8.64 -10.94 27.00
CA LEU A 2 8.98 -12.30 26.60
C LEU A 2 9.56 -12.36 25.15
N VAL A 3 10.64 -13.11 25.01
CA VAL A 3 11.00 -14.11 23.98
C VAL A 3 10.80 -13.78 22.49
N ALA A 4 11.92 -13.52 21.81
CA ALA A 4 12.08 -13.71 20.36
C ALA A 4 12.33 -15.20 20.06
N ALA A 5 11.47 -15.82 19.26
CA ALA A 5 11.64 -17.18 18.77
C ALA A 5 12.33 -17.17 17.40
N MET A 6 13.63 -17.49 17.36
CA MET A 6 14.34 -17.83 16.12
C MET A 6 14.07 -19.30 15.79
N LEU A 7 13.31 -19.57 14.72
CA LEU A 7 13.22 -20.92 14.16
C LEU A 7 14.33 -21.12 13.11
N MET A 8 15.24 -22.03 13.42
CA MET A 8 16.27 -22.53 12.51
C MET A 8 15.63 -23.52 11.53
N GLY A 9 15.69 -23.22 10.22
CA GLY A 9 15.32 -24.17 9.17
C GLY A 9 16.45 -25.16 8.92
N THR A 10 16.21 -26.45 9.18
CA THR A 10 17.13 -27.55 8.87
C THR A 10 17.08 -27.87 7.38
N VAL A 11 18.20 -27.70 6.67
CA VAL A 11 18.36 -28.18 5.29
C VAL A 11 18.72 -29.66 5.33
N SER A 12 17.82 -30.51 4.84
CA SER A 12 18.05 -31.95 4.67
C SER A 12 18.90 -32.23 3.43
N THR A 13 19.95 -33.03 3.61
CA THR A 13 20.91 -33.44 2.57
C THR A 13 20.43 -34.62 1.71
N GLN A 14 21.05 -34.70 0.53
CA GLN A 14 21.39 -35.88 -0.29
C GLN A 14 20.57 -36.05 -1.58
N ALA A 15 21.14 -35.54 -2.67
CA ALA A 15 20.96 -36.09 -4.01
C ALA A 15 22.06 -37.14 -4.23
N THR A 16 21.69 -38.41 -4.33
CA THR A 16 22.56 -39.50 -4.73
C THR A 16 22.78 -39.43 -6.25
N ALA A 17 24.00 -39.08 -6.67
CA ALA A 17 24.41 -39.23 -8.07
C ALA A 17 24.91 -40.67 -8.29
N GLY A 18 24.13 -41.46 -9.01
CA GLY A 18 24.58 -42.72 -9.60
C GLY A 18 25.40 -42.46 -10.86
N GLY A 19 26.43 -43.29 -11.09
CA GLY A 19 27.20 -43.30 -12.33
C GLY A 19 28.32 -44.32 -12.27
N GLY A 20 28.05 -45.53 -12.77
CA GLY A 20 29.03 -46.63 -12.84
C GLY A 20 29.97 -46.52 -14.03
N GLY A 21 30.98 -47.40 -14.04
CA GLY A 21 31.86 -47.64 -15.18
C GLY A 21 33.10 -48.41 -14.77
N GLY A 22 33.05 -49.74 -14.85
CA GLY A 22 34.21 -50.60 -14.69
C GLY A 22 35.05 -50.64 -15.96
N HIS A 23 36.37 -50.66 -15.80
CA HIS A 23 37.28 -51.23 -16.79
C HIS A 23 38.35 -52.04 -16.07
N GLU A 24 38.21 -53.35 -16.23
CA GLU A 24 39.17 -54.41 -15.96
C GLU A 24 40.20 -54.36 -17.09
N GLY A 25 41.48 -54.22 -16.74
CA GLY A 25 42.57 -54.05 -17.69
C GLY A 25 43.91 -54.21 -16.99
N ASP A 26 44.44 -55.43 -17.05
CA ASP A 26 45.74 -55.84 -16.53
C ASP A 26 46.88 -55.03 -17.13
N GLY A 27 47.54 -54.25 -16.28
CA GLY A 27 48.76 -53.50 -16.60
C GLY A 27 49.47 -53.11 -15.32
N ASN A 28 50.58 -53.79 -15.05
CA ASN A 28 51.51 -53.56 -13.93
C ASN A 28 51.79 -52.06 -13.71
N CYS A 29 51.10 -51.45 -12.75
CA CYS A 29 51.47 -50.16 -12.17
C CYS A 29 52.01 -50.40 -10.76
N SER A 30 53.33 -50.55 -10.64
CA SER A 30 54.02 -50.60 -9.35
C SER A 30 54.15 -49.22 -8.68
N HIS A 31 53.50 -48.18 -9.22
CA HIS A 31 53.52 -46.84 -8.67
C HIS A 31 52.15 -46.20 -8.83
N THR A 32 51.63 -45.66 -7.74
CA THR A 32 50.47 -44.78 -7.66
C THR A 32 50.36 -43.87 -8.89
N CYS A 33 49.38 -44.10 -9.76
CA CYS A 33 49.05 -43.15 -10.81
C CYS A 33 48.49 -41.89 -10.16
N PRO A 34 49.04 -40.69 -10.41
CA PRO A 34 48.51 -39.46 -9.84
C PRO A 34 47.08 -39.27 -10.33
N HIS A 35 46.14 -39.12 -9.40
CA HIS A 35 44.77 -38.73 -9.73
C HIS A 35 44.82 -37.41 -10.52
N GLY A 36 44.09 -37.34 -11.63
CA GLY A 36 44.03 -36.14 -12.46
C GLY A 36 43.55 -34.93 -11.64
N PRO A 37 43.92 -33.69 -12.03
CA PRO A 37 43.49 -32.51 -11.30
C PRO A 37 41.96 -32.45 -11.26
N GLN A 38 41.41 -32.06 -10.11
CA GLN A 38 39.98 -31.80 -9.98
C GLN A 38 39.54 -30.80 -11.05
N GLY A 39 38.42 -31.10 -11.72
CA GLY A 39 37.84 -30.19 -12.73
C GLY A 39 37.48 -28.82 -12.15
N PRO A 40 37.32 -27.79 -13.01
CA PRO A 40 36.92 -26.47 -12.55
C PRO A 40 35.56 -26.53 -11.83
N PRO A 41 35.29 -25.62 -10.88
CA PRO A 41 33.96 -25.48 -10.30
C PRO A 41 32.89 -25.33 -11.38
N GLY A 42 31.71 -25.92 -11.15
CA GLY A 42 30.57 -25.76 -12.04
C GLY A 42 30.08 -24.30 -12.11
N PRO A 43 29.27 -23.95 -13.13
CA PRO A 43 28.68 -22.62 -13.21
C PRO A 43 27.76 -22.36 -11.99
N PRO A 44 27.57 -21.10 -11.59
CA PRO A 44 26.56 -20.74 -10.60
C PRO A 44 25.17 -21.26 -10.99
N GLY A 45 24.38 -21.63 -9.98
CA GLY A 45 22.99 -22.04 -10.20
C GLY A 45 22.12 -20.89 -10.71
N PRO A 46 20.94 -21.19 -11.27
CA PRO A 46 20.00 -20.15 -11.68
C PRO A 46 19.54 -19.31 -10.46
N PRO A 47 19.14 -18.05 -10.67
CA PRO A 47 18.49 -17.26 -9.63
C PRO A 47 17.29 -17.98 -9.01
N GLY A 48 17.05 -17.76 -7.72
CA GLY A 48 15.87 -18.29 -7.03
C GLY A 48 14.56 -17.68 -7.57
N PRO A 49 13.41 -18.32 -7.30
CA PRO A 49 12.11 -17.76 -7.66
C PRO A 49 11.86 -16.43 -6.92
N PRO A 50 11.00 -15.55 -7.46
CA PRO A 50 10.53 -14.37 -6.74
C PRO A 50 9.94 -14.73 -5.36
N GLY A 51 10.11 -13.83 -4.39
CA GLY A 51 9.48 -13.98 -3.07
C GLY A 51 7.95 -13.92 -3.13
N PRO A 52 7.25 -14.37 -2.08
CA PRO A 52 5.80 -14.23 -2.00
C PRO A 52 5.39 -12.74 -1.95
N PRO A 53 4.15 -12.40 -2.35
CA PRO A 53 3.60 -11.06 -2.12
C PRO A 53 3.66 -10.63 -0.65
N GLY A 54 3.81 -9.33 -0.40
CA GLY A 54 3.74 -8.77 0.94
C GLY A 54 2.35 -8.89 1.57
N PRO A 55 2.22 -8.73 2.90
CA PRO A 55 0.93 -8.73 3.57
C PRO A 55 0.06 -7.54 3.11
N PRO A 56 -1.28 -7.66 3.19
CA PRO A 56 -2.17 -6.51 3.02
C PRO A 56 -1.81 -5.35 3.96
N GLY A 57 -2.02 -4.11 3.49
CA GLY A 57 -1.85 -2.92 4.32
C GLY A 57 -2.90 -2.81 5.43
N PRO A 58 -2.66 -1.99 6.46
CA PRO A 58 -3.62 -1.78 7.54
C PRO A 58 -4.90 -1.09 7.03
N THR A 59 -6.06 -1.53 7.52
CA THR A 59 -7.33 -0.83 7.33
C THR A 59 -7.55 0.13 8.48
N LEU A 60 -7.53 1.44 8.20
CA LEU A 60 -7.83 2.48 9.18
C LEU A 60 -9.30 2.90 9.06
N PRO A 61 -10.00 3.16 10.17
CA PRO A 61 -11.38 3.64 10.11
C PRO A 61 -11.43 5.03 9.49
N THR A 62 -12.27 5.22 8.48
CA THR A 62 -12.52 6.53 7.87
C THR A 62 -13.45 7.35 8.74
N LEU A 63 -13.07 8.59 9.03
CA LEU A 63 -13.93 9.58 9.67
C LEU A 63 -14.49 10.53 8.60
N ILE A 64 -15.79 10.84 8.68
CA ILE A 64 -16.43 11.86 7.85
C ILE A 64 -16.95 12.97 8.76
N VAL A 65 -16.30 14.14 8.71
CA VAL A 65 -16.78 15.34 9.41
C VAL A 65 -17.69 16.14 8.50
N GLN A 66 -18.71 16.78 9.06
CA GLN A 66 -19.75 17.48 8.30
C GLN A 66 -20.07 18.81 8.98
N GLU A 67 -20.01 19.89 8.22
CA GLU A 67 -20.36 21.24 8.67
C GLU A 67 -21.51 21.79 7.83
N THR A 68 -22.53 22.29 8.50
CA THR A 68 -23.75 22.78 7.86
C THR A 68 -23.71 24.30 7.74
N TYR A 69 -24.03 24.78 6.53
CA TYR A 69 -24.07 26.19 6.20
C TYR A 69 -25.43 26.57 5.62
N THR A 70 -25.79 27.84 5.76
CA THR A 70 -26.95 28.42 5.08
C THR A 70 -26.65 28.60 3.61
N LEU A 71 -27.53 28.09 2.74
CA LEU A 71 -27.49 28.34 1.31
C LEU A 71 -28.17 29.66 1.00
N THR A 72 -27.41 30.58 0.41
CA THR A 72 -27.90 31.88 -0.08
C THR A 72 -27.76 31.96 -1.60
N SER A 73 -28.44 32.91 -2.24
CA SER A 73 -28.21 33.20 -3.65
C SER A 73 -26.86 33.89 -3.83
N GLY A 74 -26.14 33.58 -4.91
CA GLY A 74 -24.79 34.09 -5.14
C GLY A 74 -23.69 33.18 -4.58
N LEU A 75 -22.55 33.78 -4.21
CA LEU A 75 -21.38 33.06 -3.73
C LEU A 75 -21.61 32.46 -2.34
N ASN A 76 -21.34 31.17 -2.19
CA ASN A 76 -21.34 30.46 -0.93
C ASN A 76 -19.98 29.78 -0.73
N THR A 77 -19.42 29.90 0.47
CA THR A 77 -18.15 29.25 0.84
C THR A 77 -18.33 28.58 2.20
N GLY A 78 -17.84 27.35 2.30
CA GLY A 78 -17.83 26.59 3.54
C GLY A 78 -16.58 25.74 3.68
N ILE A 79 -16.29 25.32 4.91
CA ILE A 79 -15.13 24.51 5.25
C ILE A 79 -15.53 23.30 6.09
N ALA A 80 -14.71 22.26 6.05
CA ALA A 80 -14.81 21.13 6.98
C ALA A 80 -13.41 20.79 7.48
N VAL A 81 -13.24 20.72 8.80
CA VAL A 81 -11.93 20.56 9.45
C VAL A 81 -11.83 19.18 10.09
N CYS A 82 -10.86 18.41 9.64
CA CYS A 82 -10.48 17.14 10.23
C CYS A 82 -9.88 17.35 11.63
N PRO A 83 -10.23 16.51 12.63
CA PRO A 83 -9.72 16.65 13.98
C PRO A 83 -8.21 16.35 14.06
N PRO A 84 -7.53 16.81 15.13
CA PRO A 84 -6.13 16.45 15.37
C PRO A 84 -5.89 14.94 15.36
N GLY A 85 -4.72 14.51 14.89
CA GLY A 85 -4.37 13.10 14.75
C GLY A 85 -4.99 12.42 13.52
N THR A 86 -5.51 13.21 12.59
CA THR A 86 -5.99 12.72 11.28
C THR A 86 -5.40 13.57 10.16
N VAL A 87 -5.35 13.00 8.95
CA VAL A 87 -5.02 13.69 7.71
C VAL A 87 -6.23 13.73 6.80
N ILE A 88 -6.44 14.84 6.10
CA ILE A 88 -7.50 14.94 5.12
C ILE A 88 -7.13 14.16 3.85
N THR A 89 -8.07 13.34 3.36
CA THR A 89 -7.88 12.55 2.12
C THR A 89 -8.93 12.85 1.06
N GLY A 90 -9.94 13.66 1.39
CA GLY A 90 -10.94 14.12 0.45
C GLY A 90 -12.02 14.95 1.13
N GLY A 91 -13.04 15.31 0.36
CA GLY A 91 -14.18 16.05 0.84
C GLY A 91 -15.12 16.43 -0.29
N GLY A 92 -16.10 17.28 0.02
CA GLY A 92 -17.04 17.78 -0.96
C GLY A 92 -18.22 18.46 -0.30
N MET A 93 -19.34 18.48 -1.01
CA MET A 93 -20.60 19.00 -0.47
C MET A 93 -21.78 18.09 -0.76
N LYS A 94 -22.84 18.26 0.04
CA LYS A 94 -24.18 17.75 -0.25
C LYS A 94 -25.22 18.80 0.13
N THR A 95 -26.40 18.70 -0.45
CA THR A 95 -27.54 19.53 -0.06
C THR A 95 -28.79 18.65 0.04
N PRO A 96 -29.70 18.90 1.01
CA PRO A 96 -30.97 18.20 1.07
C PRO A 96 -31.96 18.63 -0.03
N LEU A 97 -31.63 19.63 -0.85
CA LEU A 97 -32.57 20.27 -1.78
C LEU A 97 -32.93 19.47 -3.04
N GLY A 98 -32.29 18.31 -3.29
CA GLY A 98 -32.61 17.43 -4.43
C GLY A 98 -32.23 18.00 -5.81
N GLY A 99 -32.07 17.10 -6.80
CA GLY A 99 -31.40 17.40 -8.08
C GLY A 99 -32.10 18.34 -9.06
N ASN A 100 -33.37 18.72 -8.82
CA ASN A 100 -34.11 19.62 -9.72
C ASN A 100 -34.28 21.05 -9.16
N ASN A 101 -33.92 21.30 -7.90
CA ASN A 101 -34.21 22.58 -7.22
C ASN A 101 -32.97 23.47 -7.02
N LEU A 102 -31.79 22.97 -7.37
CA LEU A 102 -30.52 23.69 -7.23
C LEU A 102 -29.53 23.28 -8.31
N THR A 103 -29.06 24.24 -9.09
CA THR A 103 -27.88 24.12 -9.95
C THR A 103 -26.81 25.06 -9.43
N VAL A 104 -25.63 24.53 -9.11
CA VAL A 104 -24.50 25.32 -8.60
C VAL A 104 -23.33 25.28 -9.58
N GLN A 105 -22.56 26.37 -9.61
CA GLN A 105 -21.28 26.43 -10.31
C GLN A 105 -20.18 26.33 -9.26
N VAL A 106 -19.55 25.18 -9.14
CA VAL A 106 -18.45 24.97 -8.19
C VAL A 106 -17.20 25.65 -8.72
N TYR A 107 -16.62 26.56 -7.93
CA TYR A 107 -15.36 27.24 -8.24
C TYR A 107 -14.17 26.54 -7.58
N GLU A 108 -14.36 26.10 -6.33
CA GLU A 108 -13.31 25.51 -5.52
C GLU A 108 -13.85 24.29 -4.77
N SER A 109 -13.08 23.22 -4.74
CA SER A 109 -13.35 22.03 -3.93
C SER A 109 -12.04 21.27 -3.75
N TYR A 110 -11.27 21.62 -2.73
CA TYR A 110 -9.89 21.13 -2.55
C TYR A 110 -9.48 21.14 -1.08
N PRO A 111 -8.42 20.38 -0.69
CA PRO A 111 -7.84 20.49 0.64
C PRO A 111 -7.01 21.77 0.72
N SER A 112 -7.52 22.79 1.41
CA SER A 112 -6.84 24.09 1.58
C SER A 112 -5.77 24.08 2.66
N ALA A 113 -5.76 23.05 3.51
CA ALA A 113 -4.70 22.71 4.45
C ALA A 113 -4.69 21.20 4.71
N ASP A 114 -3.66 20.70 5.40
CA ASP A 114 -3.47 19.28 5.73
C ASP A 114 -4.65 18.64 6.50
N ASN A 115 -5.52 19.48 7.09
CA ASN A 115 -6.72 19.07 7.81
C ASN A 115 -8.00 19.81 7.38
N THR A 116 -7.99 20.61 6.31
CA THR A 116 -9.13 21.48 5.98
C THR A 116 -9.57 21.29 4.55
N TRP A 117 -10.85 20.94 4.35
CA TRP A 117 -11.50 21.02 3.04
C TRP A 117 -12.13 22.39 2.87
N THR A 118 -11.91 23.03 1.72
CA THR A 118 -12.60 24.26 1.34
C THR A 118 -13.43 24.01 0.10
N LEU A 119 -14.66 24.53 0.13
CA LEU A 119 -15.58 24.49 -0.99
C LEU A 119 -16.21 25.87 -1.21
N SER A 120 -16.13 26.35 -2.45
CA SER A 120 -16.77 27.59 -2.89
C SER A 120 -17.58 27.33 -4.16
N PHE A 121 -18.83 27.79 -4.19
CA PHE A 121 -19.69 27.69 -5.36
C PHE A 121 -20.62 28.88 -5.48
N ASN A 122 -21.05 29.18 -6.71
CA ASN A 122 -22.11 30.14 -6.96
C ASN A 122 -23.46 29.42 -7.09
N ASN A 123 -24.41 29.85 -6.29
CA ASN A 123 -25.82 29.51 -6.41
C ASN A 123 -26.50 30.54 -7.30
N SER A 124 -26.50 30.27 -8.61
CA SER A 124 -27.19 31.10 -9.60
C SER A 124 -28.72 30.97 -9.52
N ALA A 125 -29.23 29.97 -8.80
CA ALA A 125 -30.64 29.88 -8.49
C ALA A 125 -30.98 30.84 -7.33
N SER A 126 -32.20 31.37 -7.31
CA SER A 126 -32.76 32.08 -6.15
C SER A 126 -33.23 31.12 -5.05
N THR A 127 -32.77 29.87 -5.06
CA THR A 127 -33.11 28.84 -4.08
C THR A 127 -32.33 29.07 -2.79
N THR A 128 -33.05 29.14 -1.67
CA THR A 128 -32.47 29.23 -0.32
C THR A 128 -32.63 27.91 0.41
N GLY A 129 -31.77 27.63 1.39
CA GLY A 129 -31.86 26.42 2.19
C GLY A 129 -30.59 26.19 3.00
N SER A 130 -30.12 24.94 3.00
CA SER A 130 -28.83 24.59 3.61
C SER A 130 -28.00 23.73 2.66
N TYR A 131 -26.70 23.74 2.93
CA TYR A 131 -25.75 22.80 2.35
C TYR A 131 -24.79 22.33 3.43
N VAL A 132 -24.18 21.17 3.20
CA VAL A 132 -23.19 20.57 4.08
C VAL A 132 -21.88 20.47 3.33
N VAL A 133 -20.81 21.01 3.90
CA VAL A 133 -19.44 20.70 3.48
C VAL A 133 -18.95 19.53 4.33
N TYR A 134 -18.30 18.55 3.71
CA TYR A 134 -17.74 17.41 4.43
C TYR A 134 -16.28 17.20 4.08
N ALA A 135 -15.53 16.67 5.04
CA ALA A 135 -14.16 16.20 4.85
C ALA A 135 -14.06 14.73 5.24
N ILE A 136 -13.23 14.00 4.49
CA ILE A 136 -12.88 12.60 4.70
C ILE A 136 -11.50 12.59 5.36
N CYS A 137 -11.43 12.06 6.57
CA CYS A 137 -10.25 12.09 7.41
C CYS A 137 -9.79 10.66 7.71
N LEU A 138 -8.49 10.40 7.56
CA LEU A 138 -7.88 9.15 7.98
C LEU A 138 -7.03 9.38 9.23
N PRO A 139 -7.15 8.54 10.28
CA PRO A 139 -6.23 8.56 11.40
C PRO A 139 -4.78 8.44 10.93
N VAL A 140 -3.87 9.24 11.51
CA VAL A 140 -2.44 9.01 11.32
C VAL A 140 -1.97 8.09 12.45
N THR A 141 -1.48 6.90 12.10
CA THR A 141 -0.75 6.08 13.07
C THR A 141 0.57 6.80 13.34
N PRO A 142 0.93 7.10 14.61
CA PRO A 142 2.27 7.58 14.90
C PRO A 142 3.29 6.59 14.35
N ALA A 143 4.33 7.07 13.67
CA ALA A 143 5.44 6.22 13.29
C ALA A 143 6.10 5.69 14.57
N SER A 144 6.01 4.38 14.79
CA SER A 144 6.68 3.67 15.88
C SER A 144 8.18 3.57 15.65
#